data_AF-A0A956TH59-F1
#
_entry.id   AF-A0A956TH59-F1
#
_cell.length_a   1.000
_cell.length_b   1.000
_cell.length_c   1.000
_cell.angle_alpha   90.00
_cell.angle_beta   90.00
_cell.angle_gamma   90.00
#
_symmetry.space_group_name_H-M   'P 1'
#
loop_
_entity.id
_entity.type
_entity.pdbx_description
1 polymer ?
#
loop_
_entity_poly.entity_id
_entity_poly.type
_entity_poly.pdbx_seq_one_letter_code
_entity_poly.pdbx_strand_id
1 'polypeptide(L)'
;VIPPLDQNRLLQLFLLAALQALFVFPWWPGVSPVSPTRGLILVMFVANLVIAHLEWRKMPSPATLGGLLLVAVTLMVVVLPNFIRCVCRGPLTACKSNLKNIGTGLEMYATDWAGQYPPDLSYLAPNYLRTMPTCPNAGKDTYSHSYQVSHGEPEQYTIMCRGCYHHGASIDTPNYPQYTALQGLIERP
;
A
#
# COMPACT_ATOMS: atom_id res chain seq x y z
N VAL A 1 -20.63 -2.94 -32.02
CA VAL A 1 -19.63 -3.85 -32.63
C VAL A 1 -18.83 -3.04 -33.62
N ILE A 2 -17.64 -2.58 -33.22
CA ILE A 2 -16.72 -1.86 -34.11
C ILE A 2 -16.04 -2.93 -34.97
N PRO A 3 -16.10 -2.87 -36.31
CA PRO A 3 -15.45 -3.88 -37.15
C PRO A 3 -13.93 -3.83 -36.92
N PRO A 4 -13.24 -4.99 -36.96
CA PRO A 4 -11.79 -5.02 -36.83
C PRO A 4 -11.17 -4.18 -37.94
N LEU A 5 -10.28 -3.26 -37.56
CA LEU A 5 -9.61 -2.37 -38.49
C LEU A 5 -8.69 -3.20 -39.39
N ASP A 6 -9.07 -3.34 -40.66
CA ASP A 6 -8.34 -4.12 -41.67
C ASP A 6 -6.89 -3.63 -41.77
N GLN A 7 -5.94 -4.55 -41.60
CA GLN A 7 -4.50 -4.31 -41.69
C GLN A 7 -4.11 -3.65 -43.02
N ASN A 8 -4.89 -3.89 -44.07
CA ASN A 8 -4.71 -3.24 -45.37
C ASN A 8 -5.13 -1.76 -45.34
N ARG A 9 -6.17 -1.38 -44.59
CA ARG A 9 -6.58 0.01 -44.44
C ARG A 9 -5.59 0.82 -43.61
N LEU A 10 -5.00 0.22 -42.58
CA LEU A 10 -3.92 0.86 -41.81
C LEU A 10 -2.68 1.08 -42.68
N LEU A 11 -2.28 0.09 -43.49
CA LEU A 11 -1.18 0.24 -44.45
C LEU A 11 -1.48 1.33 -45.48
N GLN A 12 -2.71 1.41 -46.00
CA GLN A 12 -3.13 2.47 -46.91
C GLN A 12 -3.07 3.86 -46.27
N LEU A 13 -3.52 4.02 -45.02
CA LEU A 13 -3.45 5.30 -44.30
C LEU A 13 -2.00 5.72 -44.04
N PHE A 14 -1.12 4.78 -43.72
CA PHE A 14 0.30 5.05 -43.49
C PHE A 14 1.03 5.45 -44.79
N LEU A 15 0.74 4.74 -45.89
CA LEU A 15 1.26 5.08 -47.21
C LEU A 15 0.76 6.45 -47.67
N LEU A 16 -0.52 6.77 -47.43
CA LEU A 16 -1.10 8.09 -47.76
C LEU A 16 -0.47 9.21 -46.93
N ALA A 17 -0.25 9.02 -45.63
CA ALA A 17 0.43 10.00 -44.78
C ALA A 17 1.90 10.22 -45.20
N ALA A 18 2.60 9.14 -45.59
CA ALA A 18 3.95 9.23 -46.13
C ALA A 18 3.99 9.95 -47.49
N LEU A 19 3.00 9.71 -48.35
CA LEU A 19 2.85 10.40 -49.64
C LEU A 19 2.54 11.89 -49.42
N GLN A 20 1.64 12.22 -48.50
CA GLN A 20 1.31 13.60 -48.13
C GLN A 20 2.54 14.33 -47.57
N ALA A 21 3.34 13.69 -46.73
CA ALA A 21 4.58 14.26 -46.22
C ALA A 21 5.58 14.55 -47.35
N LEU A 22 5.70 13.67 -48.36
CA LEU A 22 6.55 13.89 -49.55
C LEU A 22 6.08 15.06 -50.43
N PHE A 23 4.78 15.34 -50.48
CA PHE A 23 4.22 16.44 -51.28
C PHE A 23 4.19 17.81 -50.56
N VAL A 24 4.11 17.82 -49.23
CA VAL A 24 4.05 19.06 -48.44
C VAL A 24 5.45 19.62 -48.12
N PHE A 25 6.44 18.75 -47.92
CA PHE A 25 7.82 19.15 -47.61
C PHE A 25 8.55 20.00 -48.67
N PRO A 26 8.31 19.84 -49.99
CA PRO A 26 8.96 20.65 -51.02
C PRO A 26 8.64 22.15 -50.98
N TRP A 27 7.56 22.54 -50.28
CA TRP A 27 7.03 23.91 -50.26
C TRP A 27 7.22 24.66 -48.94
N TRP A 28 8.04 24.13 -48.01
CA TRP A 28 8.34 24.83 -46.76
C TRP A 28 9.11 26.14 -47.05
N PRO A 29 8.58 27.31 -46.68
CA PRO A 29 9.21 28.58 -47.00
C PRO A 29 10.54 28.72 -46.23
N GLY A 30 11.64 28.92 -46.96
CA GLY A 30 12.96 29.22 -46.39
C GLY A 30 14.12 28.27 -46.74
N VAL A 31 13.89 27.21 -47.53
CA VAL A 31 14.96 26.27 -47.92
C VAL A 31 15.26 26.38 -49.41
N SER A 32 16.48 26.80 -49.77
CA SER A 32 16.89 26.95 -51.16
C SER A 32 16.95 25.58 -51.88
N PRO A 33 16.58 25.52 -53.18
CA PRO A 33 16.36 24.26 -53.91
C PRO A 33 17.61 23.38 -54.09
N VAL A 34 18.81 23.88 -53.75
CA VAL A 34 20.10 23.20 -53.99
C VAL A 34 20.86 22.88 -52.71
N SER A 35 20.23 23.01 -51.53
CA SER A 35 20.91 22.82 -50.24
C SER A 35 21.06 21.34 -49.86
N PRO A 36 22.27 20.88 -49.48
CA PRO A 36 22.54 19.49 -49.05
C PRO A 36 21.76 19.09 -47.79
N THR A 37 21.19 20.05 -47.07
CA THR A 37 20.36 19.85 -45.88
C THR A 37 19.04 19.14 -46.18
N ARG A 38 18.47 19.28 -47.39
CA ARG A 38 17.24 18.56 -47.79
C ARG A 38 17.44 17.05 -47.87
N GLY A 39 18.62 16.60 -48.35
CA GLY A 39 18.96 15.19 -48.43
C GLY A 39 19.10 14.55 -47.04
N LEU A 40 19.74 15.25 -46.11
CA LEU A 40 19.90 14.80 -44.72
C LEU A 40 18.54 14.65 -44.01
N ILE A 41 17.64 15.62 -44.17
CA ILE A 41 16.31 15.56 -43.53
C ILE A 41 15.49 14.38 -44.08
N LEU A 42 15.52 14.14 -45.40
CA LEU A 42 14.84 13.00 -46.01
C LEU A 42 15.41 11.67 -45.49
N VAL A 43 16.74 11.55 -45.42
CA VAL A 43 17.41 10.33 -44.91
C VAL A 43 17.05 10.09 -43.43
N MET A 44 17.04 11.13 -42.60
CA MET A 44 16.64 11.02 -41.20
C MET A 44 15.17 10.62 -41.04
N PHE A 45 14.28 11.15 -41.88
CA PHE A 45 12.86 10.79 -41.86
C PHE A 45 12.64 9.33 -42.27
N VAL A 46 13.27 8.90 -43.36
CA VAL A 46 13.20 7.51 -43.84
C VAL A 46 13.81 6.56 -42.79
N ALA A 47 14.94 6.91 -42.18
CA ALA A 47 15.56 6.11 -41.12
C ALA A 47 14.61 5.96 -39.92
N ASN A 48 13.94 7.03 -39.47
CA ASN A 48 12.97 6.98 -38.38
C ASN A 48 11.74 6.11 -38.72
N LEU A 49 11.23 6.16 -39.95
CA LEU A 49 10.13 5.30 -40.39
C LEU A 49 10.53 3.82 -40.44
N VAL A 50 11.76 3.52 -40.90
CA VAL A 50 12.29 2.15 -40.92
C VAL A 50 12.46 1.62 -39.49
N ILE A 51 13.02 2.42 -38.58
CA ILE A 51 13.15 2.07 -37.16
C ILE A 51 11.76 1.79 -36.55
N ALA A 52 10.79 2.69 -36.76
CA ALA A 52 9.43 2.51 -36.27
C ALA A 52 8.76 1.24 -36.82
N HIS A 53 8.96 0.91 -38.10
CA HIS A 53 8.43 -0.31 -38.71
C HIS A 53 9.11 -1.58 -38.16
N LEU A 54 10.42 -1.54 -37.93
CA LEU A 54 11.18 -2.64 -37.32
C LEU A 54 10.76 -2.86 -35.86
N GLU A 55 10.44 -1.80 -35.12
CA GLU A 55 9.93 -1.88 -33.75
C GLU A 55 8.47 -2.35 -33.68
N TRP A 56 7.61 -1.94 -34.62
CA TRP A 56 6.24 -2.46 -34.74
C TRP A 56 6.20 -3.97 -34.96
N ARG A 57 7.18 -4.53 -35.69
CA ARG A 57 7.31 -5.98 -35.89
C ARG A 57 7.69 -6.76 -34.63
N LYS A 58 8.22 -6.08 -33.61
CA LYS A 58 8.54 -6.69 -32.31
C LYS A 58 7.36 -6.68 -31.34
N MET A 59 6.21 -6.11 -31.73
CA MET A 59 5.05 -6.13 -30.84
C MET A 59 4.60 -7.59 -30.60
N PRO A 60 4.44 -7.98 -29.33
CA PRO A 60 3.86 -9.27 -28.97
C PRO A 60 2.51 -9.43 -29.68
N SER A 61 2.22 -10.63 -30.20
CA SER A 61 0.95 -10.89 -30.86
C SER A 61 -0.22 -10.52 -29.93
N PRO A 62 -1.38 -10.09 -30.45
CA PRO A 62 -2.53 -9.71 -29.63
C PRO A 62 -2.91 -10.79 -28.60
N ALA A 63 -2.68 -12.07 -28.93
CA ALA A 63 -2.87 -13.21 -28.03
C ALA A 63 -1.92 -13.18 -26.81
N THR A 64 -0.64 -12.86 -27.01
CA THR A 64 0.35 -12.76 -25.91
C THR A 64 0.08 -11.56 -24.99
N LEU A 65 -0.38 -10.43 -25.52
CA LEU A 65 -0.82 -9.29 -24.71
C LEU A 65 -2.05 -9.65 -23.86
N GLY A 66 -3.03 -10.36 -24.45
CA GLY A 66 -4.20 -10.84 -23.73
C GLY A 66 -3.83 -11.81 -22.60
N GLY A 67 -2.90 -12.74 -22.85
CA GLY A 67 -2.41 -13.67 -21.83
C GLY A 67 -1.72 -12.97 -20.65
N LEU A 68 -0.85 -11.99 -20.91
CA LEU A 68 -0.18 -11.21 -19.87
C LEU A 68 -1.19 -10.39 -19.04
N LEU A 69 -2.19 -9.80 -19.69
CA LEU A 69 -3.22 -9.03 -19.01
C LEU A 69 -4.08 -9.92 -18.11
N LEU A 70 -4.44 -11.12 -18.57
CA LEU A 70 -5.16 -12.11 -17.76
C LEU A 70 -4.36 -12.48 -16.50
N VAL A 71 -3.08 -12.82 -16.66
CA VAL A 71 -2.21 -13.17 -15.51
C VAL A 71 -2.09 -12.01 -14.54
N ALA A 72 -1.89 -10.78 -15.04
CA ALA A 72 -1.79 -9.60 -14.20
C ALA A 72 -3.08 -9.34 -13.41
N VAL A 73 -4.26 -9.49 -14.04
CA VAL A 73 -5.56 -9.33 -13.39
C VAL A 73 -5.78 -10.41 -12.33
N THR A 74 -5.49 -11.68 -12.65
CA THR A 74 -5.63 -12.78 -11.69
C THR A 74 -4.72 -12.58 -10.48
N LEU A 75 -3.46 -12.19 -10.70
CA LEU A 75 -2.54 -11.88 -9.60
C LEU A 75 -3.05 -10.71 -8.76
N MET A 76 -3.57 -9.65 -9.37
CA MET A 76 -4.12 -8.50 -8.65
C MET A 76 -5.30 -8.91 -7.77
N VAL A 77 -6.23 -9.71 -8.28
CA VAL A 77 -7.39 -10.21 -7.53
C VAL A 77 -7.00 -11.07 -6.33
N VAL A 78 -5.89 -11.82 -6.41
CA VAL A 78 -5.41 -12.68 -5.31
C VAL A 78 -4.54 -11.92 -4.31
N VAL A 79 -3.61 -11.08 -4.79
CA VAL A 79 -2.63 -10.38 -3.96
C VAL A 79 -3.26 -9.21 -3.21
N LEU A 80 -4.12 -8.43 -3.86
CA LEU A 80 -4.70 -7.22 -3.28
C LEU A 80 -5.51 -7.47 -1.99
N PRO A 81 -6.46 -8.42 -1.93
CA PRO A 81 -7.20 -8.67 -0.69
C PRO A 81 -6.29 -9.17 0.44
N ASN A 82 -5.23 -9.92 0.12
CA ASN A 82 -4.27 -10.39 1.12
C ASN A 82 -3.41 -9.24 1.66
N PHE A 83 -2.99 -8.31 0.80
CA PHE A 83 -2.22 -7.14 1.22
C PHE A 83 -3.05 -6.21 2.12
N ILE A 84 -4.31 -5.93 1.76
CA ILE A 84 -5.22 -5.10 2.58
C ILE A 84 -5.44 -5.72 3.97
N ARG A 85 -5.64 -7.03 4.06
CA ARG A 85 -5.78 -7.74 5.34
C ARG A 85 -4.51 -7.64 6.21
N CYS A 86 -3.33 -7.60 5.61
CA CYS A 86 -2.05 -7.47 6.33
C CYS A 86 -1.93 -6.09 6.99
N VAL A 87 -2.29 -5.03 6.26
CA VAL A 87 -2.19 -3.63 6.72
C VAL A 87 -3.00 -3.38 7.98
N CYS A 88 -4.20 -3.95 8.12
CA CYS A 88 -5.01 -3.80 9.33
C CYS A 88 -4.57 -4.72 10.48
N ARG A 89 -3.98 -5.88 10.17
CA ARG A 89 -3.55 -6.86 11.18
C ARG A 89 -2.24 -6.47 11.87
N GLY A 90 -1.31 -5.84 11.15
CA GLY A 90 -0.03 -5.38 11.73
C GLY A 90 -0.20 -4.47 12.96
N PRO A 91 -0.92 -3.34 12.83
CA PRO A 91 -1.21 -2.42 13.94
C PRO A 91 -1.92 -3.08 15.12
N LEU A 92 -2.86 -4.01 14.85
CA LEU A 92 -3.54 -4.75 15.90
C LEU A 92 -2.57 -5.69 16.65
N THR A 93 -1.74 -6.44 15.94
CA THR A 93 -0.74 -7.32 16.56
C THR A 93 0.24 -6.53 17.43
N ALA A 94 0.71 -5.38 16.95
CA ALA A 94 1.57 -4.49 17.74
C ALA A 94 0.81 -3.90 18.95
N CYS A 95 -0.46 -3.50 18.81
CA CYS A 95 -1.28 -3.07 19.94
C CYS A 95 -1.44 -4.16 21.01
N LYS A 96 -1.67 -5.42 20.59
CA LYS A 96 -1.73 -6.57 21.50
C LYS A 96 -0.39 -6.80 22.21
N SER A 97 0.72 -6.62 21.50
CA SER A 97 2.06 -6.71 22.09
C SER A 97 2.29 -5.60 23.12
N ASN A 98 1.83 -4.37 22.85
CA ASN A 98 1.92 -3.27 23.81
C ASN A 98 1.15 -3.59 25.09
N LEU A 99 -0.09 -4.09 24.97
CA LEU A 99 -0.90 -4.50 26.13
C LEU A 99 -0.21 -5.60 26.95
N LYS A 100 0.38 -6.61 26.29
CA LYS A 100 1.15 -7.66 26.96
C LYS A 100 2.37 -7.11 27.69
N ASN A 101 3.13 -6.22 27.04
CA ASN A 101 4.32 -5.61 27.65
C ASN A 101 3.93 -4.77 28.87
N ILE A 102 2.86 -3.98 28.79
CA ILE A 102 2.33 -3.22 29.93
C ILE A 102 1.88 -4.18 31.04
N GLY A 103 1.13 -5.22 30.70
CA GLY A 103 0.71 -6.25 31.65
C GLY A 103 1.90 -6.89 32.37
N THR A 104 2.94 -7.32 31.63
CA THR A 104 4.18 -7.82 32.22
C THR A 104 4.84 -6.79 33.14
N GLY A 105 4.88 -5.51 32.74
CA GLY A 105 5.40 -4.44 33.60
C GLY A 105 4.59 -4.29 34.90
N LEU A 106 3.27 -4.43 34.83
CA LEU A 106 2.38 -4.40 35.99
C LEU A 106 2.61 -5.61 36.91
N GLU A 107 2.79 -6.82 36.37
CA GLU A 107 3.12 -8.00 37.17
C GLU A 107 4.49 -7.87 37.85
N MET A 108 5.48 -7.31 37.15
CA MET A 108 6.79 -7.01 37.73
C MET A 108 6.68 -5.99 38.86
N TYR A 109 5.93 -4.90 38.65
CA TYR A 109 5.66 -3.91 39.69
C TYR A 109 4.99 -4.56 40.91
N ALA A 110 3.94 -5.36 40.70
CA ALA A 110 3.24 -6.02 41.80
C ALA A 110 4.17 -6.96 42.57
N THR A 111 5.09 -7.65 41.89
CA THR A 111 6.09 -8.50 42.54
C THR A 111 6.99 -7.69 43.49
N ASP A 112 7.39 -6.49 43.09
CA ASP A 112 8.24 -5.61 43.89
C ASP A 112 7.46 -4.85 45.00
N TRP A 113 6.14 -4.68 44.82
CA TRP A 113 5.27 -3.90 45.71
C TRP A 113 4.21 -4.74 46.43
N ALA A 114 4.62 -5.94 46.88
CA ALA A 114 3.81 -6.82 47.75
C ALA A 114 2.41 -7.17 47.18
N GLY A 115 2.32 -7.36 45.87
CA GLY A 115 1.10 -7.71 45.15
C GLY A 115 0.23 -6.51 44.73
N GLN A 116 0.64 -5.28 45.03
CA GLN A 116 -0.14 -4.09 44.71
C GLN A 116 0.19 -3.52 43.33
N TYR A 117 -0.84 -3.11 42.59
CA TYR A 117 -0.66 -2.44 41.31
C TYR A 117 -0.51 -0.92 41.49
N PRO A 118 0.21 -0.24 40.59
CA PRO A 118 0.41 1.20 40.71
C PRO A 118 -0.92 1.96 40.50
N PRO A 119 -1.07 3.17 41.05
CA PRO A 119 -2.27 3.97 40.82
C PRO A 119 -2.35 4.54 39.39
N ASP A 120 -1.22 4.65 38.70
CA ASP A 120 -1.12 5.18 37.34
C ASP A 120 -0.02 4.44 36.53
N LEU A 121 -0.18 4.34 35.21
CA LEU A 121 0.80 3.65 34.36
C LEU A 121 2.14 4.39 34.25
N SER A 122 2.22 5.69 34.58
CA SER A 122 3.47 6.45 34.59
C SER A 122 4.53 5.87 35.53
N TYR A 123 4.13 5.14 36.57
CA TYR A 123 5.05 4.45 37.49
C TYR A 123 5.81 3.29 36.84
N LEU A 124 5.33 2.79 35.68
CA LEU A 124 5.99 1.71 34.95
C LEU A 124 7.24 2.20 34.21
N ALA A 125 7.25 3.43 33.72
CA ALA A 125 8.39 3.97 32.98
C ALA A 125 9.24 4.90 33.86
N PRO A 126 10.59 4.81 33.81
CA PRO A 126 11.39 3.96 32.93
C PRO A 126 11.75 2.57 33.50
N ASN A 127 11.32 2.25 34.74
CA ASN A 127 11.88 1.14 35.51
C ASN A 127 11.44 -0.25 35.02
N TYR A 128 10.17 -0.40 34.64
CA TYR A 128 9.57 -1.66 34.17
C TYR A 128 9.29 -1.66 32.66
N LEU A 129 9.07 -0.46 32.10
CA LEU A 129 8.94 -0.20 30.67
C LEU A 129 9.95 0.85 30.26
N ARG A 130 10.60 0.66 29.10
CA ARG A 130 11.52 1.67 28.55
C ARG A 130 10.84 3.02 28.33
N THR A 131 9.65 2.98 27.73
CA THR A 131 8.81 4.14 27.43
C THR A 131 7.35 3.69 27.36
N MET A 132 6.41 4.60 27.64
CA MET A 132 4.99 4.31 27.44
C MET A 132 4.68 4.14 25.95
N PRO A 133 4.10 3.00 25.53
CA PRO A 133 3.82 2.74 24.13
C PRO A 133 2.59 3.51 23.66
N THR A 134 2.57 3.89 22.39
CA THR A 134 1.38 4.44 21.71
C THR A 134 0.66 3.36 20.92
N CYS A 135 -0.67 3.45 20.79
CA CYS A 135 -1.40 2.57 19.89
C CYS A 135 -0.98 2.84 18.44
N PRO A 136 -0.51 1.82 17.68
CA PRO A 136 -0.02 2.00 16.31
C PRO A 136 -1.09 2.51 15.34
N ASN A 137 -2.37 2.23 15.61
CA ASN A 137 -3.47 2.72 14.78
C ASN A 137 -4.00 4.09 15.22
N ALA A 138 -3.91 4.42 16.51
CA ALA A 138 -4.34 5.73 17.01
C ALA A 138 -3.25 6.82 16.89
N GLY A 139 -1.98 6.41 16.84
CA GLY A 139 -0.82 7.31 16.84
C GLY A 139 -0.59 8.02 18.18
N LYS A 140 -1.25 7.59 19.26
CA LYS A 140 -1.19 8.21 20.59
C LYS A 140 -1.36 7.17 21.70
N ASP A 141 -1.06 7.56 22.93
CA ASP A 141 -1.34 6.74 24.10
C ASP A 141 -2.85 6.63 24.32
N THR A 142 -3.36 5.40 24.21
CA THR A 142 -4.76 5.05 24.47
C THR A 142 -4.91 4.17 25.71
N TYR A 143 -3.80 3.80 26.35
CA TYR A 143 -3.72 2.82 27.43
C TYR A 143 -3.80 3.49 28.79
N SER A 144 -3.08 4.59 29.01
CA SER A 144 -3.04 5.28 30.32
C SER A 144 -4.42 5.78 30.75
N HIS A 145 -5.20 6.34 29.83
CA HIS A 145 -6.57 6.79 30.09
C HIS A 145 -7.61 5.68 30.27
N SER A 146 -7.19 4.43 30.13
CA SER A 146 -8.05 3.25 30.20
C SER A 146 -7.75 2.37 31.41
N TYR A 147 -6.60 2.60 32.05
CA TYR A 147 -6.13 1.82 33.16
C TYR A 147 -7.04 2.02 34.36
N GLN A 148 -7.49 0.90 34.92
CA GLN A 148 -8.32 0.85 36.10
C GLN A 148 -7.81 -0.25 37.01
N VAL A 149 -7.73 0.05 38.29
CA VAL A 149 -7.36 -0.89 39.34
C VAL A 149 -8.59 -1.12 40.21
N SER A 150 -8.86 -2.39 40.47
CA SER A 150 -9.90 -2.86 41.38
C SER A 150 -9.22 -3.36 42.64
N HIS A 151 -9.32 -2.58 43.71
CA HIS A 151 -8.79 -2.91 45.03
C HIS A 151 -9.69 -3.95 45.72
N GLY A 152 -9.48 -5.22 45.36
CA GLY A 152 -10.06 -6.39 46.00
C GLY A 152 -8.97 -7.34 46.48
N GLU A 153 -9.37 -8.49 47.04
CA GLU A 153 -8.46 -9.58 47.40
C GLU A 153 -8.77 -10.79 46.47
N PRO A 154 -7.96 -11.07 45.43
CA PRO A 154 -6.74 -10.36 45.03
C PRO A 154 -7.01 -9.06 44.25
N GLU A 155 -6.04 -8.15 44.28
CA GLU A 155 -6.07 -6.91 43.52
C GLU A 155 -6.00 -7.21 42.02
N GLN A 156 -6.73 -6.46 41.21
CA GLN A 156 -6.84 -6.72 39.77
C GLN A 156 -6.73 -5.41 39.00
N TYR A 157 -6.12 -5.47 37.84
CA TYR A 157 -6.17 -4.36 36.89
C TYR A 157 -6.84 -4.75 35.58
N THR A 158 -7.34 -3.72 34.92
CA THR A 158 -7.82 -3.76 33.54
C THR A 158 -7.16 -2.62 32.77
N ILE A 159 -6.55 -2.94 31.64
CA ILE A 159 -6.07 -1.98 30.63
C ILE A 159 -6.69 -2.31 29.29
N MET A 160 -6.91 -1.30 28.45
CA MET A 160 -7.51 -1.51 27.14
C MET A 160 -7.02 -0.49 26.12
N CYS A 161 -7.13 -0.84 24.84
CA CYS A 161 -7.00 0.18 23.80
C CYS A 161 -8.30 0.99 23.71
N ARG A 162 -8.38 2.11 24.43
CA ARG A 162 -9.58 2.95 24.48
C ARG A 162 -9.92 3.55 23.11
N GLY A 163 -11.17 3.45 22.67
CA GLY A 163 -11.67 3.98 21.39
C GLY A 163 -11.95 2.91 20.32
N CYS A 164 -12.16 3.34 19.07
CA CYS A 164 -12.53 2.49 17.92
C CYS A 164 -11.44 2.46 16.84
N TYR A 165 -10.22 2.07 17.21
CA TYR A 165 -9.07 2.12 16.30
C TYR A 165 -8.79 0.79 15.57
N HIS A 166 -9.58 -0.27 15.80
CA HIS A 166 -9.30 -1.59 15.23
C HIS A 166 -10.44 -2.16 14.36
N HIS A 167 -11.34 -1.30 13.86
CA HIS A 167 -12.45 -1.68 12.97
C HIS A 167 -11.98 -2.47 11.73
N GLY A 168 -10.90 -2.01 11.08
CA GLY A 168 -10.32 -2.70 9.92
C GLY A 168 -9.77 -4.11 10.21
N ALA A 169 -9.64 -4.49 11.47
CA ALA A 169 -9.19 -5.82 11.92
C ALA A 169 -10.34 -6.69 12.48
N SER A 170 -11.59 -6.35 12.13
CA SER A 170 -12.80 -7.04 12.61
C SER A 170 -13.01 -6.90 14.12
N ILE A 171 -12.71 -5.71 14.66
CA ILE A 171 -13.04 -5.29 16.02
C ILE A 171 -13.90 -4.04 15.90
N ASP A 172 -15.20 -4.26 15.77
CA ASP A 172 -16.18 -3.20 15.51
C ASP A 172 -16.71 -2.58 16.80
N THR A 173 -16.39 -3.18 17.94
CA THR A 173 -16.74 -2.67 19.26
C THR A 173 -15.68 -1.71 19.80
N PRO A 174 -16.10 -0.64 20.49
CA PRO A 174 -15.17 0.26 21.16
C PRO A 174 -14.43 -0.47 22.29
N ASN A 175 -13.24 0.03 22.62
CA ASN A 175 -12.48 -0.37 23.81
C ASN A 175 -11.98 -1.84 23.78
N TYR A 176 -11.65 -2.33 22.59
CA TYR A 176 -10.93 -3.59 22.40
C TYR A 176 -9.70 -3.37 21.51
N PRO A 177 -8.61 -4.13 21.68
CA PRO A 177 -8.43 -5.22 22.64
C PRO A 177 -8.22 -4.75 24.09
N GLN A 178 -8.48 -5.65 25.05
CA GLN A 178 -8.29 -5.43 26.49
C GLN A 178 -7.27 -6.42 27.06
N TYR A 179 -6.72 -6.10 28.23
CA TYR A 179 -5.86 -6.99 28.99
C TYR A 179 -6.17 -6.87 30.48
N THR A 180 -6.41 -8.00 31.14
CA THR A 180 -6.73 -8.05 32.57
C THR A 180 -5.75 -8.95 33.31
N ALA A 181 -5.58 -8.71 34.62
CA ALA A 181 -4.74 -9.54 35.47
C ALA A 181 -5.15 -11.02 35.46
N LEU A 182 -6.45 -11.31 35.36
CA LEU A 182 -6.98 -12.68 35.47
C LEU A 182 -7.04 -13.44 34.14
N GLN A 183 -7.53 -12.78 33.08
CA GLN A 183 -7.79 -13.45 31.80
C GLN A 183 -6.66 -13.21 30.79
N GLY A 184 -5.80 -12.22 31.03
CA GLY A 184 -4.82 -11.76 30.06
C GLY A 184 -5.48 -11.04 28.90
N LEU A 185 -5.01 -11.31 27.67
CA LEU A 185 -5.46 -10.60 26.48
C LEU A 185 -6.85 -11.03 26.01
N ILE A 186 -7.80 -10.10 26.03
CA ILE A 186 -9.15 -10.24 25.50
C ILE A 186 -9.22 -9.50 24.16
N GLU A 187 -9.21 -10.24 23.06
CA GLU A 187 -9.13 -9.63 21.73
C GLU A 187 -10.44 -9.00 21.25
N ARG A 188 -11.56 -9.58 21.68
CA ARG A 188 -12.92 -9.29 21.23
C ARG A 188 -13.90 -9.50 22.39
N PRO A 189 -15.07 -8.84 22.38
CA PRO A 189 -16.13 -9.05 23.37
C PRO A 189 -16.64 -10.50 23.39
#